data_AF-W2QU17-F1
#
_entry.id   AF-W2QU17-F1
#
_cell.length_a   1.000
_cell.length_b   1.000
_cell.length_c   1.000
_cell.angle_alpha   90.00
_cell.angle_beta   90.00
_cell.angle_gamma   90.00
#
_symmetry.space_group_name_H-M   'P 1'
#
loop_
_entity.id
_entity.type
_entity.pdbx_description
1 polymer ?
#
loop_
_entity_poly.entity_id
_entity_poly.type
_entity_poly.pdbx_seq_one_letter_code
_entity_poly.pdbx_strand_id
1 'polypeptide(L)'
;MISDVTDGVGCGIGALLESWRLLSLYFEDVDLRLKRLVRVGKSSLLTSIVACLIITKNTLRDLFSTIAVNQVSNNTPLIRFTRLQNQRLVVRGSVRFDWDDSCNRVVRLETKL
;
A
#
# COMPACT_ATOMS: atom_id res chain seq x y z
N MET A 1 -9.29 -25.25 -9.59
CA MET A 1 -8.44 -24.13 -10.07
C MET A 1 -7.81 -23.49 -8.85
N ILE A 2 -6.49 -23.40 -8.78
CA ILE A 2 -5.84 -22.61 -7.73
C ILE A 2 -6.09 -21.14 -8.12
N SER A 3 -6.96 -20.45 -7.42
CA SER A 3 -7.19 -19.03 -7.62
C SER A 3 -5.94 -18.27 -7.16
N ASP A 4 -5.43 -17.42 -8.04
CA ASP A 4 -4.33 -16.52 -7.70
C ASP A 4 -4.84 -15.39 -6.81
N VAL A 5 -3.93 -14.77 -6.04
CA VAL A 5 -4.28 -13.70 -5.11
C VAL A 5 -4.46 -12.37 -5.84
N THR A 6 -5.49 -11.61 -5.50
CA THR A 6 -5.69 -10.25 -6.03
C THR A 6 -5.75 -9.21 -4.93
N ASP A 7 -5.21 -8.02 -5.17
CA ASP A 7 -5.35 -6.85 -4.29
C ASP A 7 -6.46 -5.88 -4.73
N GLY A 8 -7.25 -6.28 -5.73
CA GLY A 8 -8.29 -5.44 -6.35
C GLY A 8 -7.77 -4.57 -7.50
N VAL A 9 -6.44 -4.44 -7.68
CA VAL A 9 -5.81 -3.69 -8.79
C VAL A 9 -5.04 -4.65 -9.70
N GLY A 10 -4.24 -5.54 -9.11
CA GLY A 10 -3.50 -6.60 -9.78
C GLY A 10 -3.99 -8.00 -9.38
N CYS A 11 -3.53 -8.98 -10.14
CA CYS A 11 -3.75 -10.40 -9.87
C CYS A 11 -2.38 -11.10 -9.92
N GLY A 12 -2.12 -12.02 -9.02
CA GLY A 12 -0.81 -12.64 -8.87
C GLY A 12 -0.12 -12.30 -7.56
N ILE A 13 0.53 -13.31 -6.99
CA ILE A 13 1.49 -13.09 -5.90
C ILE A 13 2.61 -12.11 -6.31
N GLY A 14 3.01 -12.12 -7.59
CA GLY A 14 4.02 -11.20 -8.12
C GLY A 14 3.57 -9.74 -8.05
N ALA A 15 2.33 -9.44 -8.46
CA ALA A 15 1.78 -8.09 -8.40
C ALA A 15 1.67 -7.60 -6.95
N LEU A 16 1.20 -8.48 -6.05
CA LEU A 16 1.12 -8.17 -4.62
C LEU A 16 2.50 -7.86 -4.04
N LEU A 17 3.49 -8.73 -4.26
CA LEU A 17 4.85 -8.56 -3.74
C LEU A 17 5.51 -7.30 -4.30
N GLU A 18 5.24 -6.93 -5.55
CA GLU A 18 5.77 -5.70 -6.14
C GLU A 18 5.20 -4.46 -5.44
N SER A 19 3.91 -4.43 -5.12
CA SER A 19 3.31 -3.35 -4.31
C SER A 19 3.99 -3.21 -2.95
N TRP A 20 4.25 -4.33 -2.26
CA TRP A 20 4.97 -4.33 -0.97
C TRP A 20 6.44 -3.93 -1.12
N ARG A 21 7.10 -4.33 -2.21
CA ARG A 21 8.48 -3.96 -2.53
C ARG A 21 8.60 -2.46 -2.72
N LEU A 22 7.72 -1.86 -3.52
CA LEU A 22 7.70 -0.41 -3.77
C LEU A 22 7.42 0.37 -2.47
N LEU A 23 6.47 -0.10 -1.66
CA LEU A 23 6.16 0.53 -0.38
C LEU A 23 7.38 0.50 0.57
N SER A 24 8.10 -0.64 0.63
CA SER A 24 9.31 -0.78 1.45
C SER A 24 10.52 -0.03 0.89
N LEU A 25 10.58 0.15 -0.44
CA LEU A 25 11.66 0.88 -1.11
C LEU A 25 11.51 2.40 -0.89
N TYR A 26 10.29 2.91 -1.02
CA TYR A 26 10.03 4.34 -0.94
C TYR A 26 9.92 4.85 0.50
N PHE A 27 9.52 4.03 1.47
CA PHE A 27 9.32 4.44 2.85
C PHE A 27 10.19 3.62 3.81
N GLU A 28 10.99 4.31 4.64
CA GLU A 28 12.03 3.68 5.48
C GLU A 28 11.50 3.19 6.85
N ASP A 29 10.36 3.70 7.31
CA ASP A 29 9.73 3.35 8.59
C ASP A 29 8.22 3.16 8.42
N VAL A 30 7.86 2.00 7.88
CA VAL A 30 6.47 1.60 7.63
C VAL A 30 5.94 0.83 8.83
N ASP A 31 5.04 1.46 9.58
CA ASP A 31 4.32 0.82 10.68
C ASP A 31 2.85 0.63 10.30
N LEU A 32 2.50 -0.60 9.93
CA LEU A 32 1.16 -1.02 9.55
C LEU A 32 0.49 -1.78 10.70
N ARG A 33 -0.51 -1.16 11.31
CA ARG A 33 -1.24 -1.74 12.44
C ARG A 33 -2.64 -2.15 12.04
N LEU A 34 -2.95 -3.43 12.19
CA LEU A 34 -4.32 -3.93 12.15
C LEU A 34 -4.98 -3.70 13.50
N LYS A 35 -6.14 -3.03 13.53
CA LYS A 35 -6.82 -2.69 14.78
C LYS A 35 -7.88 -3.69 15.20
N ARG A 36 -8.77 -4.05 14.28
CA ARG A 36 -9.93 -4.88 14.59
C ARG A 36 -10.31 -5.72 13.39
N LEU A 37 -10.23 -7.03 13.53
CA LEU A 37 -10.79 -7.95 12.54
C LEU A 37 -12.29 -8.12 12.80
N VAL A 38 -13.07 -7.97 11.74
CA VAL A 38 -14.52 -8.16 11.71
C VAL A 38 -14.82 -9.21 10.67
N ARG A 39 -15.53 -10.27 11.06
CA ARG A 39 -16.00 -11.27 10.09
C ARG A 39 -17.20 -10.70 9.34
N VAL A 40 -17.07 -10.59 8.02
CA VAL A 40 -18.10 -10.02 7.14
C VAL A 40 -18.74 -11.05 6.21
N GLY A 41 -18.26 -12.30 6.26
CA GLY A 41 -18.80 -13.43 5.51
C GLY A 41 -18.24 -14.76 6.01
N LYS A 42 -18.62 -15.86 5.35
CA LYS A 42 -18.17 -17.22 5.73
C LYS A 42 -16.64 -17.33 5.66
N SER A 43 -16.02 -16.81 4.61
CA SER A 43 -14.58 -16.83 4.37
C SER A 43 -14.00 -15.42 4.18
N SER A 44 -14.66 -14.39 4.72
CA SER A 44 -14.28 -12.98 4.53
C SER A 44 -14.07 -12.25 5.86
N LEU A 45 -12.95 -11.55 5.98
CA LEU A 45 -12.60 -10.69 7.10
C LEU A 45 -12.36 -9.26 6.59
N LEU A 46 -12.85 -8.28 7.35
CA LEU A 46 -12.56 -6.87 7.15
C LEU A 46 -11.83 -6.35 8.38
N THR A 47 -10.73 -5.64 8.18
CA THR A 47 -9.99 -5.01 9.27
C THR A 47 -9.77 -3.54 9.02
N SER A 48 -9.80 -2.73 10.07
CA SER A 48 -9.30 -1.35 9.99
C SER A 48 -7.79 -1.34 10.18
N ILE A 49 -7.11 -0.58 9.32
CA ILE A 49 -5.66 -0.39 9.40
C ILE A 49 -5.30 1.06 9.73
N VAL A 50 -4.16 1.22 10.39
CA VAL A 50 -3.46 2.50 10.48
C VAL A 50 -2.04 2.28 9.98
N ALA A 51 -1.69 2.95 8.89
CA ALA A 51 -0.34 2.99 8.35
C ALA A 51 0.34 4.28 8.82
N CYS A 52 1.50 4.17 9.45
CA CYS A 52 2.38 5.28 9.73
C CYS A 52 3.59 5.17 8.82
N LEU A 53 3.89 6.23 8.09
CA LEU A 53 4.98 6.29 7.12
C LEU A 53 5.77 7.58 7.37
N ILE A 54 7.09 7.54 7.27
CA ILE A 54 7.93 8.75 7.30
C ILE A 54 8.28 9.12 5.86
N ILE A 55 7.98 10.36 5.47
CA ILE A 55 8.38 10.90 4.17
C ILE A 55 9.82 11.38 4.30
N THR A 56 10.78 10.62 3.79
CA THR A 56 12.20 11.02 3.80
C THR A 56 12.56 11.77 2.51
N LYS A 57 13.77 12.33 2.48
CA LYS A 57 14.32 12.92 1.25
C LYS A 57 14.39 11.90 0.11
N ASN A 58 14.69 10.63 0.45
CA ASN A 58 14.77 9.54 -0.53
C ASN A 58 13.37 9.19 -1.05
N THR A 59 12.37 9.08 -0.16
CA THR A 59 10.96 8.94 -0.55
C THR A 59 10.54 9.98 -1.59
N LEU A 60 10.86 11.25 -1.31
CA LEU A 60 10.55 12.35 -2.23
C LEU A 60 11.31 12.22 -3.55
N ARG A 61 12.62 11.92 -3.51
CA ARG A 61 13.41 11.72 -4.73
C ARG A 61 12.84 10.60 -5.58
N ASP A 62 12.51 9.47 -4.99
CA ASP A 62 12.24 8.23 -5.73
C ASP A 62 10.78 8.18 -6.23
N LEU A 63 9.81 8.67 -5.44
CA LEU A 63 8.43 8.86 -5.90
C LEU A 63 8.32 10.00 -6.91
N PHE A 64 8.93 11.16 -6.64
CA PHE A 64 8.77 12.32 -7.52
C PHE A 64 9.68 12.30 -8.75
N SER A 65 10.79 11.56 -8.76
CA SER A 65 11.51 11.30 -10.02
C SER A 65 10.62 10.52 -10.98
N THR A 66 9.89 9.53 -10.48
CA THR A 66 8.93 8.73 -11.26
C THR A 66 7.75 9.58 -11.76
N ILE A 67 7.24 10.51 -10.94
CA ILE A 67 6.15 11.42 -11.33
C ILE A 67 6.64 12.51 -12.29
N ALA A 68 7.84 13.06 -12.10
CA ALA A 68 8.42 14.11 -12.92
C ALA A 68 8.80 13.63 -14.33
N VAL A 69 9.21 12.37 -14.48
CA VAL A 69 9.40 11.75 -15.80
C VAL A 69 8.09 11.72 -16.60
N ASN A 70 6.94 11.68 -15.92
CA ASN A 70 5.62 11.70 -16.55
C ASN A 70 5.02 13.11 -16.73
N GLN A 71 5.67 14.17 -16.23
CA GLN A 71 5.18 15.56 -16.32
C GLN A 71 6.27 16.48 -16.88
N VAL A 72 6.21 16.74 -18.19
CA VAL A 72 7.15 17.55 -18.97
C VAL A 72 7.03 19.08 -18.67
N SER A 73 6.72 19.50 -17.45
CA SER A 73 6.62 20.93 -17.16
C SER A 73 7.13 21.35 -15.78
N ASN A 74 8.23 22.12 -15.84
CA ASN A 74 8.59 23.22 -14.96
C ASN A 74 8.67 22.95 -13.46
N ASN A 75 9.88 22.61 -13.00
CA ASN A 75 10.67 23.03 -11.81
C ASN A 75 10.03 23.56 -10.49
N THR A 76 8.72 23.68 -10.39
CA THR A 76 7.93 24.09 -9.22
C THR A 76 7.54 22.95 -8.25
N PRO A 77 7.51 21.65 -8.63
CA PRO A 77 7.11 20.60 -7.69
C PRO A 77 8.11 20.46 -6.52
N LEU A 78 9.42 20.41 -6.79
CA LEU A 78 10.45 20.11 -5.78
C LEU A 78 10.43 21.03 -4.55
N ILE A 79 10.18 22.34 -4.74
CA ILE A 79 10.22 23.33 -3.64
C ILE A 79 9.05 23.16 -2.67
N ARG A 80 7.88 22.67 -3.14
CA ARG A 80 6.73 22.42 -2.26
C ARG A 80 6.91 21.16 -1.42
N PHE A 81 7.64 20.17 -1.94
CA PHE A 81 7.82 18.88 -1.27
C PHE A 81 8.88 18.90 -0.17
N THR A 82 9.83 19.86 -0.17
CA THR A 82 10.77 20.02 0.95
C THR A 82 10.05 20.24 2.28
N ARG A 83 8.85 20.84 2.27
CA ARG A 83 8.02 21.00 3.47
C ARG A 83 7.49 19.69 4.04
N LEU A 84 7.38 18.65 3.21
CA LEU A 84 6.89 17.32 3.60
C LEU A 84 8.02 16.40 4.06
N GLN A 85 9.28 16.81 3.92
CA GLN A 85 10.42 16.04 4.39
C GLN A 85 10.38 15.86 5.92
N ASN A 86 10.65 14.64 6.37
CA ASN A 86 10.62 14.18 7.76
C ASN A 86 9.24 14.30 8.43
N GLN A 87 8.18 14.50 7.67
CA GLN A 87 6.83 14.44 8.21
C GLN A 87 6.37 12.99 8.34
N ARG A 88 5.64 12.72 9.42
CA ARG A 88 4.95 11.46 9.63
C ARG A 88 3.57 11.52 9.00
N LEU A 89 3.36 10.72 7.97
CA LEU A 89 2.05 10.51 7.35
C LEU A 89 1.33 9.39 8.11
N VAL A 90 0.11 9.68 8.57
CA VAL A 90 -0.77 8.68 9.21
C VAL A 90 -1.96 8.45 8.30
N VAL A 91 -2.01 7.28 7.67
CA VAL A 91 -3.11 6.87 6.79
C VAL A 91 -4.01 5.91 7.56
N ARG A 92 -5.32 6.11 7.50
CA ARG A 92 -6.30 5.24 8.12
C ARG A 92 -7.14 4.62 7.02
N GLY A 93 -7.21 3.30 7.00
CA GLY A 93 -7.92 2.58 5.97
C GLY A 93 -8.57 1.32 6.49
N SER A 94 -8.93 0.46 5.55
CA SER A 94 -9.40 -0.89 5.81
C SER A 94 -8.79 -1.87 4.82
N VAL A 95 -8.64 -3.12 5.25
CA VAL A 95 -8.19 -4.22 4.40
C VAL A 95 -9.22 -5.34 4.46
N ARG A 96 -9.61 -5.84 3.30
CA ARG A 96 -10.48 -7.01 3.16
C ARG A 96 -9.63 -8.22 2.79
N PHE A 97 -9.82 -9.30 3.54
CA PHE A 97 -9.27 -10.62 3.27
C PHE A 97 -10.40 -11.55 2.85
N ASP A 98 -10.28 -12.19 1.69
CA ASP A 98 -11.12 -13.34 1.32
C ASP A 98 -10.27 -14.60 1.23
N TRP A 99 -10.82 -15.71 1.71
CA TRP A 99 -10.20 -17.02 1.76
C TRP A 99 -10.91 -18.02 0.86
N ASP A 100 -10.13 -18.94 0.30
CA ASP A 100 -10.64 -20.19 -0.26
C ASP A 100 -10.49 -21.30 0.79
N ASP A 101 -11.63 -21.71 1.34
CA ASP A 101 -11.74 -22.76 2.36
C ASP A 101 -11.26 -24.14 1.86
N SER A 102 -11.22 -24.36 0.54
CA SER A 102 -10.81 -25.65 -0.04
C SER A 102 -9.29 -25.87 -0.01
N CYS A 103 -8.52 -24.78 -0.11
CA CYS A 103 -7.06 -24.82 -0.13
C CYS A 103 -6.41 -24.09 1.06
N ASN A 104 -7.21 -23.49 1.96
CA ASN A 104 -6.76 -22.70 3.11
C ASN A 104 -5.79 -21.58 2.71
N ARG A 105 -6.10 -20.84 1.63
CA ARG A 105 -5.28 -19.72 1.14
C ARG A 105 -6.10 -18.44 1.02
N VAL A 106 -5.40 -17.31 1.18
CA VAL A 106 -5.95 -15.99 0.87
C VAL A 106 -6.01 -15.83 -0.65
N VAL A 107 -7.18 -15.47 -1.16
CA VAL A 107 -7.43 -15.23 -2.59
C VAL A 107 -7.66 -13.76 -2.90
N ARG A 108 -7.97 -12.95 -1.88
CA ARG A 108 -8.12 -11.49 -2.02
C ARG A 108 -7.54 -10.77 -0.83
N LEU A 109 -6.72 -9.75 -1.10
CA LEU A 109 -6.16 -8.82 -0.12
C LEU A 109 -6.35 -7.38 -0.61
N GLU A 110 -7.56 -6.84 -0.47
CA GLU A 110 -7.87 -5.52 -1.00
C GLU A 110 -7.75 -4.44 0.07
N THR A 111 -6.97 -3.39 -0.20
CA THR A 111 -6.77 -2.26 0.72
C THR A 111 -7.55 -1.04 0.22
N LYS A 112 -8.30 -0.41 1.14
CA LYS A 112 -8.95 0.89 0.93
C LYS A 112 -8.40 1.89 1.93
N LEU A 113 -7.61 2.85 1.43
CA LEU A 113 -6.99 3.93 2.22
C LEU A 113 -7.89 5.16 2.28
#